data_AF-A0A9N7N348-F1
#
_entry.id   AF-A0A9N7N348-F1
#
_cell.length_a   1.000
_cell.length_b   1.000
_cell.length_c   1.000
_cell.angle_alpha   90.00
_cell.angle_beta   90.00
_cell.angle_gamma   90.00
#
_symmetry.space_group_name_H-M   'P 1'
#
loop_
_entity.id
_entity.type
_entity.pdbx_description
1 polymer ?
#
loop_
_entity_poly.entity_id
_entity_poly.type
_entity_poly.pdbx_seq_one_letter_code
_entity_poly.pdbx_strand_id
1 'polypeptide(L)'
;MDSSRGGSSKWRKRPTFLQYYRTPILLAAVLIFAALFISSRTLVAPSHRFSFSPYSRQPNPSPCSKTLGDRFLWYAPHSGFSNQLAELKNAVLMAAILNRTLVVPPVLDHHAVALGSCPKFRVLDPNDLRFRVWNHSIQLIRDRRYVSMADIIDLSSLVSGSGVKFIDFRAFVSIWCGVNVNSACNADSSSSMQFYLLENLKQCGSLLSGYDGNVATCLFASQEDCRTTVWTYQKEDGILDSFQADDELRKKRKISYLRKKKDVYKALGPGTAAGSATVLALGSLFTAPYKGSQSHIDFQEAPSDQRIQSLIQKIEFLPFVSEILNAGKRFAVQTIKAPFVCAQLRLLDGQFKNHWKSTFIGMKQKLDSLRKEGPLPVHVFVMTDLPRVNWTGSYLGDLAKDRNFFKVFVLREEDELVVQTAKKLLNSGSYDGGERQCNAFSLPDMLLYLEEIICSCASLGFVGTSGSTIAESIEIMRKNSICS
;
A
#
# COMPACT_ATOMS: atom_id res chain seq x y z
N MET A 1 29.74 -71.98 -49.77
CA MET A 1 30.46 -72.01 -51.07
C MET A 1 29.62 -71.24 -52.07
N ASP A 2 30.21 -70.17 -52.60
CA ASP A 2 30.06 -69.56 -53.94
C ASP A 2 28.70 -69.64 -54.68
N SER A 3 28.23 -68.64 -55.43
CA SER A 3 28.68 -67.30 -55.81
C SER A 3 27.56 -66.77 -56.72
N SER A 4 27.19 -65.51 -56.65
CA SER A 4 26.86 -64.75 -57.87
C SER A 4 26.89 -63.24 -57.60
N ARG A 5 27.77 -62.61 -58.38
CA ARG A 5 28.04 -61.19 -58.48
C ARG A 5 26.97 -60.46 -59.29
N GLY A 6 26.87 -59.15 -59.07
CA GLY A 6 26.73 -58.19 -60.18
C GLY A 6 25.64 -57.13 -59.99
N GLY A 7 26.06 -55.87 -59.80
CA GLY A 7 25.17 -54.72 -59.89
C GLY A 7 25.68 -53.45 -59.23
N SER A 8 26.73 -52.83 -59.79
CA SER A 8 27.21 -51.52 -59.37
C SER A 8 26.33 -50.39 -59.93
N SER A 9 25.92 -49.42 -59.11
CA SER A 9 25.80 -48.03 -59.56
C SER A 9 26.20 -47.06 -58.43
N LYS A 10 27.37 -46.43 -58.60
CA LYS A 10 27.85 -45.32 -57.76
C LYS A 10 27.11 -44.05 -58.16
N TRP A 11 26.15 -43.60 -57.35
CA TRP A 11 25.61 -42.25 -57.43
C TRP A 11 26.49 -41.29 -56.61
N ARG A 12 27.23 -40.42 -57.31
CA ARG A 12 27.89 -39.24 -56.74
C ARG A 12 26.82 -38.30 -56.16
N LYS A 13 26.81 -38.09 -54.84
CA LYS A 13 26.06 -36.98 -54.22
C LYS A 13 26.85 -35.68 -54.39
N ARG A 14 26.22 -34.70 -55.05
CA ARG A 14 26.67 -33.30 -55.12
C ARG A 14 26.62 -32.66 -53.72
N PRO A 15 27.58 -31.81 -53.33
CA PRO A 15 27.48 -31.04 -52.09
C PRO A 15 26.40 -29.97 -52.24
N THR A 16 25.46 -29.93 -51.30
CA THR A 16 24.37 -28.95 -51.29
C THR A 16 24.88 -27.59 -50.81
N PHE A 17 24.67 -26.58 -51.66
CA PHE A 17 25.04 -25.16 -51.52
C PHE A 17 24.50 -24.47 -50.24
N LEU A 18 23.67 -25.15 -49.44
CA LEU A 18 23.03 -24.66 -48.22
C LEU A 18 23.90 -24.77 -46.95
N GLN A 19 25.07 -25.40 -47.03
CA GLN A 19 25.94 -25.58 -45.86
C GLN A 19 26.91 -24.41 -45.64
N TYR A 20 27.13 -23.54 -46.64
CA TYR A 20 28.08 -22.43 -46.59
C TYR A 20 27.49 -21.13 -46.00
N TYR A 21 26.15 -20.98 -46.01
CA TYR A 21 25.47 -19.78 -45.49
C TYR A 21 24.94 -19.94 -44.06
N ARG A 22 24.92 -21.16 -43.49
CA ARG A 22 24.46 -21.38 -42.11
C ARG A 22 25.42 -20.79 -41.07
N THR A 23 26.72 -20.86 -41.31
CA THR A 23 27.76 -20.31 -40.44
C THR A 23 27.77 -18.78 -40.34
N PRO A 24 27.69 -18.00 -41.45
CA PRO A 24 27.63 -16.54 -41.34
C PRO A 24 26.31 -16.04 -40.74
N ILE A 25 25.19 -16.72 -40.98
CA ILE A 25 23.88 -16.36 -40.40
C ILE A 25 23.86 -16.62 -38.88
N LEU A 26 24.42 -17.75 -38.43
CA LEU A 26 24.57 -18.04 -37.00
C LEU A 26 25.51 -17.03 -36.30
N LEU A 27 26.61 -16.66 -36.95
CA LEU A 27 27.52 -15.62 -36.45
C LEU A 27 26.84 -14.25 -36.36
N ALA A 28 26.08 -13.86 -37.38
CA ALA A 28 25.31 -12.62 -37.37
C ALA A 28 24.25 -12.62 -36.26
N ALA A 29 23.54 -13.73 -36.06
CA ALA A 29 22.56 -13.86 -34.98
C ALA A 29 23.22 -13.75 -33.59
N VAL A 30 24.38 -14.40 -33.39
CA VAL A 30 25.14 -14.29 -32.13
C VAL A 30 25.65 -12.88 -31.89
N LEU A 31 26.12 -12.17 -32.93
CA LEU A 31 26.56 -10.78 -32.81
C LEU A 31 25.40 -9.82 -32.52
N ILE A 32 24.22 -10.06 -33.10
CA ILE A 32 23.01 -9.28 -32.80
C ILE A 32 22.55 -9.53 -31.37
N PHE A 33 22.54 -10.79 -30.90
CA PHE A 33 22.22 -11.10 -29.50
C PHE A 33 23.26 -10.51 -28.53
N ALA A 34 24.54 -10.53 -28.87
CA ALA A 34 25.59 -9.91 -28.08
C ALA A 34 25.44 -8.38 -28.05
N ALA A 35 25.11 -7.73 -29.17
CA ALA A 35 24.84 -6.30 -29.23
C ALA A 35 23.58 -5.92 -28.43
N LEU A 36 22.52 -6.71 -28.49
CA LEU A 36 21.31 -6.54 -27.66
C LEU A 36 21.59 -6.81 -26.17
N PHE A 37 22.50 -7.72 -25.85
CA PHE A 37 22.92 -7.99 -24.47
C PHE A 37 23.81 -6.87 -23.91
N ILE A 38 24.71 -6.31 -24.72
CA ILE A 38 25.52 -5.14 -24.35
C ILE A 38 24.65 -3.88 -24.26
N SER A 39 23.71 -3.70 -25.19
CA SER A 39 22.68 -2.64 -25.16
C SER A 39 21.75 -2.76 -23.94
N SER A 40 21.32 -3.98 -23.58
CA SER A 40 20.53 -4.17 -22.35
C SER A 40 21.37 -3.99 -21.09
N ARG A 41 22.70 -4.15 -21.13
CA ARG A 41 23.62 -3.78 -20.04
C ARG A 41 23.97 -2.29 -20.00
N THR A 42 23.79 -1.52 -21.07
CA THR A 42 23.89 -0.06 -21.06
C THR A 42 22.56 0.61 -20.72
N LEU A 43 21.42 -0.04 -21.01
CA LEU A 43 20.08 0.35 -20.53
C LEU A 43 19.79 -0.14 -19.10
N VAL A 44 20.43 -1.23 -18.68
CA VAL A 44 20.50 -1.72 -17.30
C VAL A 44 21.95 -1.67 -16.84
N ALA A 45 22.59 -0.53 -17.05
CA ALA A 45 23.75 -0.19 -16.25
C ALA A 45 23.23 0.07 -14.83
N PRO A 46 23.86 -0.47 -13.77
CA PRO A 46 23.59 0.04 -12.43
C PRO A 46 23.87 1.54 -12.50
N SER A 47 22.91 2.33 -12.03
CA SER A 47 23.09 3.76 -11.79
C SER A 47 24.51 3.97 -11.26
N HIS A 48 25.30 4.75 -11.99
CA HIS A 48 26.71 5.04 -11.77
C HIS A 48 27.18 4.75 -10.33
N ARG A 49 28.19 3.87 -10.17
CA ARG A 49 29.09 3.98 -9.02
C ARG A 49 29.76 5.34 -9.16
N PHE A 50 29.20 6.35 -8.53
CA PHE A 50 29.82 7.65 -8.42
C PHE A 50 31.13 7.46 -7.65
N SER A 51 32.23 7.69 -8.35
CA SER A 51 33.49 8.00 -7.68
C SER A 51 33.25 9.27 -6.88
N PHE A 52 33.35 9.17 -5.56
CA PHE A 52 33.41 10.32 -4.67
C PHE A 52 34.60 11.18 -5.11
N SER A 53 34.32 12.26 -5.84
CA SER A 53 35.29 13.34 -6.03
C SER A 53 35.32 14.17 -4.74
N PRO A 54 36.45 14.28 -4.04
CA PRO A 54 36.55 15.10 -2.84
C PRO A 54 36.86 16.53 -3.27
N TYR A 55 35.86 17.30 -3.67
CA TYR A 55 36.02 18.73 -3.83
C TYR A 55 34.87 19.52 -3.20
N SER A 56 35.25 20.22 -2.13
CA SER A 56 34.64 21.42 -1.54
C SER A 56 33.25 21.31 -0.91
N ARG A 57 33.29 21.24 0.43
CA ARG A 57 32.19 21.33 1.40
C ARG A 57 31.42 22.66 1.34
N GLN A 58 30.10 22.52 1.41
CA GLN A 58 29.08 23.25 2.20
C GLN A 58 27.88 23.75 1.36
N PRO A 59 26.65 23.48 1.82
CA PRO A 59 26.13 24.04 3.07
C PRO A 59 25.83 22.97 4.14
N ASN A 60 26.39 23.16 5.35
CA ASN A 60 25.80 22.61 6.59
C ASN A 60 25.25 23.81 7.35
N PRO A 61 23.97 23.81 7.74
CA PRO A 61 23.57 23.13 8.97
C PRO A 61 22.30 22.26 8.77
N SER A 62 22.10 21.09 9.38
CA SER A 62 22.76 20.40 10.49
C SER A 62 22.15 18.98 10.61
N PRO A 63 22.82 18.01 11.26
CA PRO A 63 22.26 16.68 11.47
C PRO A 63 21.12 16.63 12.50
N CYS A 64 20.78 17.75 13.17
CA CYS A 64 19.57 17.90 14.01
C CYS A 64 19.30 19.31 14.60
N SER A 65 19.77 20.40 14.00
CA SER A 65 19.41 21.78 14.41
C SER A 65 18.09 22.20 13.78
N LYS A 66 17.02 21.83 14.46
CA LYS A 66 15.97 22.74 14.92
C LYS A 66 15.33 21.98 16.06
N THR A 67 15.44 22.50 17.28
CA THR A 67 14.70 22.00 18.45
C THR A 67 13.22 22.16 18.18
N LEU A 68 12.64 21.21 17.45
CA LEU A 68 11.24 20.89 17.56
C LEU A 68 11.11 20.37 18.98
N GLY A 69 10.41 21.09 19.86
CA GLY A 69 10.12 20.58 21.20
C GLY A 69 9.33 19.24 21.17
N ASP A 70 8.91 18.80 19.98
CA ASP A 70 8.20 17.56 19.72
C ASP A 70 9.10 16.44 19.17
N ARG A 71 8.76 15.20 19.55
CA ARG A 71 9.37 13.97 19.04
C ARG A 71 8.45 13.32 18.02
N PHE A 72 8.97 12.88 16.89
CA PHE A 72 8.19 12.34 15.77
C PHE A 72 8.30 10.82 15.65
N LEU A 73 7.23 10.20 15.17
CA LEU A 73 7.18 8.82 14.70
C LEU A 73 6.86 8.83 13.20
N TRP A 74 7.73 8.25 12.39
CA TRP A 74 7.53 8.00 10.96
C TRP A 74 7.57 6.49 10.69
N TYR A 75 6.79 6.04 9.72
CA TYR A 75 6.75 4.65 9.28
C TYR A 75 6.54 4.60 7.76
N ALA A 76 6.89 3.49 7.13
CA ALA A 76 6.70 3.28 5.69
C ALA A 76 5.49 2.36 5.43
N PRO A 77 4.31 2.92 5.06
CA PRO A 77 3.09 2.14 4.89
C PRO A 77 3.14 1.20 3.67
N HIS A 78 2.50 0.04 3.79
CA HIS A 78 2.39 -0.96 2.72
C HIS A 78 1.49 -0.52 1.55
N SER A 79 1.79 -0.96 0.32
CA SER A 79 0.91 -0.72 -0.82
C SER A 79 -0.53 -1.27 -0.66
N GLY A 80 -1.49 -0.55 -1.26
CA GLY A 80 -2.93 -0.85 -1.20
C GLY A 80 -3.59 -0.21 0.02
N PHE A 81 -4.68 0.52 -0.21
CA PHE A 81 -5.26 1.42 0.78
C PHE A 81 -5.64 0.73 2.11
N SER A 82 -6.35 -0.39 2.08
CA SER A 82 -6.77 -1.10 3.30
C SER A 82 -5.56 -1.55 4.16
N ASN A 83 -4.43 -1.87 3.52
CA ASN A 83 -3.19 -2.19 4.22
C ASN A 83 -2.58 -0.94 4.87
N GLN A 84 -2.55 0.19 4.14
CA GLN A 84 -2.09 1.48 4.68
C GLN A 84 -2.92 1.93 5.88
N LEU A 85 -4.25 1.73 5.82
CA LEU A 85 -5.17 2.05 6.92
C LEU A 85 -4.90 1.16 8.15
N ALA A 86 -4.66 -0.14 7.96
CA ALA A 86 -4.27 -1.02 9.05
C ALA A 86 -2.97 -0.55 9.71
N GLU A 87 -1.97 -0.17 8.92
CA GLU A 87 -0.72 0.39 9.45
C GLU A 87 -0.91 1.71 10.18
N LEU A 88 -1.77 2.59 9.68
CA LEU A 88 -2.10 3.84 10.35
C LEU A 88 -2.67 3.58 11.76
N LYS A 89 -3.57 2.61 11.91
CA LYS A 89 -4.12 2.23 13.22
C LYS A 89 -3.01 1.83 14.19
N ASN A 90 -2.06 1.02 13.72
CA ASN A 90 -0.91 0.60 14.52
C ASN A 90 0.02 1.77 14.86
N ALA A 91 0.24 2.67 13.89
CA ALA A 91 1.07 3.86 14.07
C ALA A 91 0.49 4.83 15.10
N VAL A 92 -0.84 5.02 15.10
CA VAL A 92 -1.56 5.80 16.12
C VAL A 92 -1.28 5.26 17.51
N LEU A 93 -1.35 3.93 17.67
CA LEU A 93 -1.11 3.30 18.96
C LEU A 93 0.35 3.37 19.39
N MET A 94 1.29 3.12 18.47
CA MET A 94 2.72 3.30 18.71
C MET A 94 3.06 4.74 19.14
N ALA A 95 2.47 5.74 18.47
CA ALA A 95 2.62 7.14 18.80
C ALA A 95 2.10 7.46 20.21
N ALA A 96 0.96 6.90 20.59
CA ALA A 96 0.35 7.05 21.91
C ALA A 96 1.17 6.40 23.03
N ILE A 97 1.75 5.21 22.78
CA ILE A 97 2.58 4.47 23.74
C ILE A 97 3.91 5.20 23.96
N LEU A 98 4.52 5.69 22.88
CA LEU A 98 5.84 6.31 22.90
C LEU A 98 5.80 7.83 23.17
N ASN A 99 4.59 8.41 23.30
CA ASN A 99 4.36 9.85 23.43
C ASN A 99 5.12 10.65 22.35
N ARG A 100 4.79 10.35 21.09
CA ARG A 100 5.35 10.96 19.88
C ARG A 100 4.24 11.55 19.00
N THR A 101 4.55 12.63 18.30
CA THR A 101 3.73 13.15 17.21
C THR A 101 3.83 12.19 16.02
N LEU A 102 2.70 11.67 15.55
CA LEU A 102 2.65 10.78 14.40
C LEU A 102 2.72 11.60 13.11
N VAL A 103 3.68 11.26 12.25
CA VAL A 103 3.72 11.78 10.88
C VAL A 103 2.75 10.99 10.01
N VAL A 104 1.69 11.64 9.54
CA VAL A 104 0.65 11.03 8.73
C VAL A 104 1.13 10.94 7.27
N PRO A 105 1.27 9.74 6.69
CA PRO A 105 1.77 9.59 5.32
C PRO A 105 0.71 9.97 4.28
N PRO A 106 1.12 10.22 3.02
CA PRO A 106 0.16 10.21 1.92
C PRO A 106 -0.43 8.82 1.69
N VAL A 107 -1.56 8.78 0.99
CA VAL A 107 -2.06 7.56 0.34
C VAL A 107 -1.11 7.22 -0.82
N LEU A 108 -0.43 6.08 -0.71
CA LEU A 108 0.45 5.56 -1.77
C LEU A 108 -0.35 4.87 -2.87
N ASP A 109 0.14 4.95 -4.10
CA ASP A 109 -0.47 4.24 -5.24
C ASP A 109 -0.45 2.73 -5.01
N HIS A 110 -1.48 2.04 -5.51
CA HIS A 110 -1.53 0.58 -5.44
C HIS A 110 -0.30 -0.03 -6.13
N HIS A 111 0.39 -0.95 -5.45
CA HIS A 111 1.67 -1.54 -5.84
C HIS A 111 2.91 -0.62 -5.96
N ALA A 112 2.83 0.68 -5.67
CA ALA A 112 4.00 1.56 -5.76
C ALA A 112 5.16 1.12 -4.87
N VAL A 113 4.85 0.68 -3.66
CA VAL A 113 5.84 0.10 -2.74
C VAL A 113 5.37 -1.29 -2.31
N ALA A 114 5.81 -2.30 -3.07
CA ALA A 114 5.62 -3.69 -2.70
C ALA A 114 6.62 -4.06 -1.60
N LEU A 115 6.20 -3.92 -0.35
CA LEU A 115 7.03 -4.21 0.83
C LEU A 115 7.30 -5.71 1.03
N GLY A 116 6.62 -6.56 0.25
CA GLY A 116 6.44 -7.97 0.60
C GLY A 116 5.34 -8.14 1.62
N SER A 117 4.81 -9.37 1.72
CA SER A 117 3.88 -9.71 2.79
C SER A 117 4.71 -10.27 3.93
N CYS A 118 4.58 -9.70 5.12
CA CYS A 118 5.00 -10.38 6.34
C CYS A 118 3.91 -11.41 6.69
N PRO A 119 4.22 -12.70 6.92
CA PRO A 119 5.53 -13.36 7.03
C PRO A 119 6.03 -14.03 5.73
N LYS A 120 5.42 -13.77 4.57
CA LYS A 120 5.82 -14.32 3.26
C LYS A 120 7.15 -13.69 2.72
N PHE A 121 8.29 -14.07 3.30
CA PHE A 121 9.68 -14.20 2.78
C PHE A 121 10.33 -13.15 1.85
N ARG A 122 9.63 -12.11 1.39
CA ARG A 122 10.17 -11.09 0.47
C ARG A 122 9.99 -9.70 1.04
N VAL A 123 10.41 -9.53 2.29
CA VAL A 123 10.39 -8.23 2.96
C VAL A 123 11.63 -7.47 2.51
N LEU A 124 11.44 -6.28 1.96
CA LEU A 124 12.56 -5.38 1.64
C LEU A 124 13.31 -5.01 2.91
N ASP A 125 14.59 -4.68 2.78
CA ASP A 125 15.36 -4.13 3.88
C ASP A 125 14.66 -2.88 4.47
N PRO A 126 14.62 -2.69 5.81
CA PRO A 126 13.96 -1.54 6.41
C PRO A 126 14.42 -0.18 5.89
N ASN A 127 15.71 -0.02 5.54
CA ASN A 127 16.24 1.23 4.99
C ASN A 127 15.71 1.44 3.56
N ASP A 128 15.76 0.40 2.71
CA ASP A 128 15.21 0.42 1.35
C ASP A 128 13.72 0.76 1.34
N LEU A 129 13.01 0.20 2.30
CA LEU A 129 11.59 0.37 2.46
C LEU A 129 11.21 1.82 2.78
N ARG A 130 11.84 2.40 3.81
CA ARG A 130 11.68 3.81 4.16
C ARG A 130 12.05 4.72 2.99
N PHE A 131 13.12 4.40 2.26
CA PHE A 131 13.60 5.23 1.16
C PHE A 131 12.66 5.21 -0.03
N ARG A 132 12.10 4.04 -0.38
CA ARG A 132 11.12 3.92 -1.46
C ARG A 132 9.82 4.65 -1.15
N VAL A 133 9.30 4.50 0.07
CA VAL A 133 8.11 5.24 0.51
C VAL A 133 8.38 6.75 0.49
N TRP A 134 9.52 7.20 1.01
CA TRP A 134 9.91 8.61 0.95
C TRP A 134 9.89 9.12 -0.50
N ASN A 135 10.60 8.45 -1.40
CA ASN A 135 10.69 8.86 -2.81
C ASN A 135 9.32 8.86 -3.50
N HIS A 136 8.48 7.85 -3.24
CA HIS A 136 7.12 7.82 -3.77
C HIS A 136 6.27 8.97 -3.24
N SER A 137 6.40 9.29 -1.95
CA SER A 137 5.69 10.41 -1.31
C SER A 137 6.12 11.75 -1.90
N ILE A 138 7.42 11.96 -2.14
CA ILE A 138 7.93 13.14 -2.83
C ILE A 138 7.45 13.20 -4.29
N GLN A 139 7.38 12.04 -4.97
CA GLN A 139 6.83 11.96 -6.32
C GLN A 139 5.36 12.38 -6.35
N LEU A 140 4.53 11.90 -5.42
CA LEU A 140 3.12 12.30 -5.33
C LEU A 140 2.96 13.81 -5.16
N ILE A 141 3.83 14.45 -4.36
CA ILE A 141 3.84 15.91 -4.20
C ILE A 141 4.18 16.60 -5.53
N ARG A 142 5.28 16.18 -6.17
CA ARG A 142 5.76 16.76 -7.43
C ARG A 142 4.74 16.63 -8.55
N ASP A 143 4.15 15.44 -8.67
CA ASP A 143 3.15 15.12 -9.69
C ASP A 143 1.77 15.71 -9.34
N ARG A 144 1.65 16.41 -8.19
CA ARG A 144 0.44 17.03 -7.66
C ARG A 144 -0.74 16.06 -7.52
N ARG A 145 -0.41 14.84 -7.08
CA ARG A 145 -1.32 13.73 -6.76
C ARG A 145 -1.34 13.40 -5.27
N TYR A 146 -0.67 14.21 -4.44
CA TYR A 146 -0.60 14.02 -3.00
C TYR A 146 -1.98 14.12 -2.36
N VAL A 147 -2.33 13.11 -1.57
CA VAL A 147 -3.51 13.08 -0.70
C VAL A 147 -3.04 12.56 0.64
N SER A 148 -3.26 13.32 1.72
CA SER A 148 -2.92 12.86 3.06
C SER A 148 -3.86 11.72 3.46
N MET A 149 -3.39 10.75 4.24
CA MET A 149 -4.30 9.77 4.82
C MET A 149 -5.36 10.44 5.72
N ALA A 150 -5.04 11.58 6.34
CA ALA A 150 -5.97 12.40 7.11
C ALA A 150 -7.01 13.16 6.25
N ASP A 151 -6.80 13.27 4.93
CA ASP A 151 -7.81 13.81 4.01
C ASP A 151 -8.87 12.75 3.67
N ILE A 152 -8.57 11.46 3.87
CA ILE A 152 -9.50 10.35 3.58
C ILE A 152 -10.14 9.81 4.87
N ILE A 153 -9.34 9.68 5.92
CA ILE A 153 -9.74 9.13 7.22
C ILE A 153 -9.95 10.26 8.22
N ASP A 154 -11.09 10.28 8.89
CA ASP A 154 -11.37 11.23 9.96
C ASP A 154 -10.64 10.81 11.25
N LEU A 155 -9.63 11.60 11.62
CA LEU A 155 -8.82 11.41 12.83
C LEU A 155 -9.26 12.31 14.00
N SER A 156 -10.32 13.11 13.84
CA SER A 156 -10.75 14.10 14.85
C SER A 156 -11.04 13.50 16.22
N SER A 157 -11.63 12.29 16.24
CA SER A 157 -11.94 11.52 17.46
C SER A 157 -10.70 11.06 18.23
N LEU A 158 -9.55 11.01 17.56
CA LEU A 158 -8.25 10.65 18.15
C LEU A 158 -7.57 11.88 18.73
N VAL A 159 -7.61 13.03 18.04
CA VAL A 159 -7.07 14.30 18.55
C VAL A 159 -7.71 14.67 19.88
N SER A 160 -9.04 14.55 19.95
CA SER A 160 -9.85 14.85 21.13
C SER A 160 -9.92 13.63 22.05
N GLY A 161 -8.88 13.40 22.85
CA GLY A 161 -8.92 12.48 23.99
C GLY A 161 -7.99 11.27 23.97
N SER A 162 -7.21 11.02 22.91
CA SER A 162 -6.16 9.99 22.96
C SER A 162 -4.76 10.52 23.30
N GLY A 163 -4.58 11.85 23.22
CA GLY A 163 -3.29 12.50 23.41
C GLY A 163 -2.32 12.30 22.24
N VAL A 164 -2.76 11.70 21.12
CA VAL A 164 -1.95 11.57 19.92
C VAL A 164 -1.96 12.88 19.14
N LYS A 165 -0.77 13.45 18.93
CA LYS A 165 -0.56 14.57 18.02
C LYS A 165 -0.28 14.03 16.62
N PHE A 166 -0.74 14.74 15.60
CA PHE A 166 -0.53 14.41 14.20
C PHE A 166 0.17 15.55 13.49
N ILE A 167 0.99 15.23 12.50
CA ILE A 167 1.56 16.20 11.56
C ILE A 167 1.45 15.63 10.15
N ASP A 168 1.01 16.45 9.19
CA ASP A 168 1.00 16.06 7.78
C ASP A 168 2.43 15.82 7.28
N PHE A 169 2.62 14.81 6.43
CA PHE A 169 3.94 14.51 5.87
C PHE A 169 4.61 15.72 5.20
N ARG A 170 3.86 16.58 4.49
CA ARG A 170 4.45 17.76 3.84
C ARG A 170 5.01 18.77 4.85
N ALA A 171 4.28 18.98 5.95
CA ALA A 171 4.73 19.84 7.04
C ALA A 171 5.96 19.25 7.72
N PHE A 172 5.95 17.93 7.99
CA PHE A 172 7.11 17.22 8.53
C PHE A 172 8.34 17.32 7.61
N VAL A 173 8.19 17.09 6.31
CA VAL A 173 9.30 17.21 5.32
C VAL A 173 9.85 18.63 5.32
N SER A 174 9.00 19.66 5.36
CA SER A 174 9.45 21.04 5.35
C SER A 174 10.34 21.37 6.55
N ILE A 175 9.97 20.82 7.70
CA ILE A 175 10.72 20.93 8.94
C ILE A 175 12.01 20.11 8.88
N TRP A 176 11.91 18.82 8.52
CA TRP A 176 13.00 17.84 8.51
C TRP A 176 14.11 18.24 7.54
N CYS A 177 13.72 18.74 6.36
CA CYS A 177 14.66 19.16 5.32
C CYS A 177 15.03 20.64 5.36
N GLY A 178 14.32 21.46 6.12
CA GLY A 178 14.46 22.91 6.05
C GLY A 178 14.12 23.48 4.67
N VAL A 179 13.17 22.87 3.94
CA VAL A 179 12.77 23.30 2.60
C VAL A 179 11.30 23.71 2.57
N ASN A 180 10.93 24.58 1.63
CA ASN A 180 9.52 24.81 1.34
C ASN A 180 9.05 23.78 0.30
N VAL A 181 8.39 22.72 0.78
CA VAL A 181 7.90 21.60 -0.06
C VAL A 181 6.95 22.06 -1.16
N ASN A 182 6.26 23.18 -0.98
CA ASN A 182 5.34 23.72 -1.99
C ASN A 182 6.06 24.17 -3.26
N SER A 183 7.34 24.52 -3.13
CA SER A 183 8.19 24.85 -4.27
C SER A 183 8.46 23.64 -5.16
N ALA A 184 8.28 22.41 -4.65
CA ALA A 184 8.48 21.18 -5.41
C ALA A 184 7.41 20.97 -6.50
N CYS A 185 6.25 21.62 -6.38
CA CYS A 185 5.13 21.50 -7.32
C CYS A 185 5.18 22.52 -8.46
N ASN A 186 6.07 23.51 -8.43
CA ASN A 186 6.15 24.55 -9.46
C ASN A 186 6.80 23.95 -10.72
N ALA A 187 6.10 24.06 -11.86
CA ALA A 187 6.35 23.27 -13.06
C ALA A 187 7.46 23.83 -13.98
N ASP A 188 8.29 24.76 -13.50
CA ASP A 188 9.44 25.26 -14.27
C ASP A 188 10.64 24.33 -14.08
N SER A 189 10.51 23.17 -14.74
CA SER A 189 11.38 21.99 -14.77
C SER A 189 12.82 22.23 -15.26
N SER A 190 13.21 23.49 -15.48
CA SER A 190 14.52 23.90 -16.00
C SER A 190 15.28 24.85 -15.06
N SER A 191 14.74 25.18 -13.88
CA SER A 191 15.47 26.02 -12.92
C SER A 191 16.47 25.20 -12.07
N SER A 192 17.70 25.71 -11.93
CA SER A 192 18.73 25.15 -11.04
C SER A 192 18.24 24.99 -9.59
N MET A 193 17.28 25.82 -9.18
CA MET A 193 16.63 25.79 -7.88
C MET A 193 15.82 24.50 -7.63
N GLN A 194 15.13 23.98 -8.66
CA GLN A 194 14.35 22.75 -8.52
C GLN A 194 15.24 21.51 -8.42
N PHE A 195 16.37 21.49 -9.13
CA PHE A 195 17.38 20.44 -9.00
C PHE A 195 17.96 20.40 -7.58
N TYR A 196 18.33 21.57 -7.03
CA TYR A 196 18.86 21.68 -5.67
C TYR A 196 17.84 21.24 -4.61
N LEU A 197 16.57 21.60 -4.79
CA LEU A 197 15.48 21.14 -3.93
C LEU A 197 15.32 19.62 -3.96
N LEU A 198 15.34 19.00 -5.14
CA LEU A 198 15.21 17.55 -5.28
C LEU A 198 16.40 16.81 -4.65
N GLU A 199 17.62 17.31 -4.83
CA GLU A 199 18.80 16.74 -4.19
C GLU A 199 18.73 16.87 -2.66
N ASN A 200 18.30 18.02 -2.13
CA ASN A 200 18.08 18.19 -0.69
C ASN A 200 17.03 17.20 -0.15
N LEU A 201 15.88 17.08 -0.82
CA LEU A 201 14.82 16.13 -0.44
C LEU A 201 15.32 14.67 -0.49
N LYS A 202 16.13 14.33 -1.48
CA LYS A 202 16.72 12.99 -1.60
C LYS A 202 17.74 12.72 -0.48
N GLN A 203 18.57 13.68 -0.13
CA GLN A 203 19.52 13.59 0.98
C GLN A 203 18.79 13.42 2.32
N CYS A 204 17.75 14.20 2.58
CA CYS A 204 16.90 14.02 3.76
C CYS A 204 16.26 12.63 3.83
N GLY A 205 15.79 12.12 2.69
CA GLY A 205 15.19 10.79 2.59
C GLY A 205 16.21 9.71 2.90
N SER A 206 17.42 9.83 2.35
CA SER A 206 18.53 8.92 2.64
C SER A 206 18.87 8.91 4.12
N LEU A 207 18.93 10.11 4.74
CA LEU A 207 19.14 10.28 6.17
C LEU A 207 18.04 9.59 6.97
N LEU A 208 16.76 9.95 6.75
CA LEU A 208 15.60 9.39 7.45
C LEU A 208 15.50 7.86 7.32
N SER A 209 15.93 7.32 6.18
CA SER A 209 15.97 5.88 5.95
C SER A 209 16.99 5.15 6.80
N GLY A 210 18.04 5.82 7.27
CA GLY A 210 19.08 5.24 8.10
C GLY A 210 20.20 4.53 7.33
N TYR A 211 20.41 4.85 6.04
CA TYR A 211 21.54 4.29 5.28
C TYR A 211 22.90 4.68 5.88
N ASP A 212 22.98 5.89 6.45
CA ASP A 212 24.16 6.39 7.14
C ASP A 212 24.18 6.01 8.65
N GLY A 213 23.26 5.14 9.07
CA GLY A 213 23.08 4.73 10.46
C GLY A 213 22.26 5.71 11.31
N ASN A 214 22.17 5.42 12.60
CA ASN A 214 21.50 6.28 13.58
C ASN A 214 22.34 7.52 13.87
N VAL A 215 21.68 8.66 14.05
CA VAL A 215 22.35 9.94 14.31
C VAL A 215 22.00 10.41 15.71
N ALA A 216 22.90 10.18 16.67
CA ALA A 216 22.83 10.65 18.06
C ALA A 216 21.39 10.70 18.64
N THR A 217 20.98 11.82 19.23
CA THR A 217 19.60 12.08 19.68
C THR A 217 18.68 12.57 18.57
N CYS A 218 19.10 12.51 17.31
CA CYS A 218 18.33 13.00 16.19
C CYS A 218 17.43 11.95 15.57
N LEU A 219 18.04 10.86 15.12
CA LEU A 219 17.40 9.86 14.30
C LEU A 219 17.69 8.49 14.87
N PHE A 220 16.61 7.75 15.11
CA PHE A 220 16.65 6.32 15.30
C PHE A 220 15.86 5.65 14.17
N ALA A 221 16.58 5.11 13.19
CA ALA A 221 16.03 4.32 12.11
C ALA A 221 16.09 2.84 12.47
N SER A 222 14.94 2.26 12.83
CA SER A 222 14.88 0.87 13.27
C SER A 222 15.33 -0.08 12.16
N GLN A 223 16.28 -0.95 12.49
CA GLN A 223 16.76 -2.03 11.62
C GLN A 223 15.92 -3.31 11.78
N GLU A 224 14.92 -3.27 12.66
CA GLU A 224 14.03 -4.40 12.88
C GLU A 224 12.93 -4.41 11.83
N ASP A 225 12.56 -5.62 11.43
CA ASP A 225 11.46 -5.84 10.52
C ASP A 225 10.49 -6.86 11.11
N CYS A 226 9.40 -7.03 10.37
CA CYS A 226 8.32 -7.93 10.72
C CYS A 226 8.75 -9.41 10.84
N ARG A 227 9.87 -9.81 10.25
CA ARG A 227 10.40 -11.18 10.30
C ARG A 227 11.15 -11.45 11.60
N THR A 228 11.82 -10.46 12.15
CA THR A 228 12.69 -10.64 13.32
C THR A 228 12.00 -10.28 14.63
N THR A 229 11.02 -9.40 14.60
CA THR A 229 10.36 -8.89 15.81
C THR A 229 8.83 -8.83 15.68
N VAL A 230 8.18 -9.13 16.81
CA VAL A 230 6.78 -8.78 17.09
C VAL A 230 6.80 -7.81 18.25
N TRP A 231 6.31 -6.60 18.03
CA TRP A 231 6.17 -5.56 19.04
C TRP A 231 4.93 -5.85 19.90
N THR A 232 4.94 -5.51 21.18
CA THR A 232 3.81 -5.70 22.11
C THR A 232 3.77 -4.54 23.12
N TYR A 233 2.65 -4.35 23.81
CA TYR A 233 2.58 -3.33 24.88
C TYR A 233 2.93 -3.87 26.28
N GLN A 234 3.09 -5.19 26.45
CA GLN A 234 3.37 -5.82 27.76
C GLN A 234 4.86 -6.11 27.99
N LYS A 235 5.22 -6.15 29.29
CA LYS A 235 6.59 -6.32 29.82
C LYS A 235 7.27 -7.67 29.57
N GLU A 236 6.59 -8.66 29.00
CA GLU A 236 7.14 -10.00 28.74
C GLU A 236 8.06 -10.03 27.51
N ASP A 237 9.18 -9.32 27.64
CA ASP A 237 10.20 -9.16 26.61
C ASP A 237 10.98 -10.44 26.30
N GLY A 238 11.25 -10.67 25.02
CA GLY A 238 12.23 -11.66 24.56
C GLY A 238 11.71 -13.09 24.46
N ILE A 239 10.43 -13.32 24.75
CA ILE A 239 9.75 -14.60 24.54
C ILE A 239 9.63 -14.87 23.04
N LEU A 240 9.77 -16.13 22.63
CA LEU A 240 9.50 -16.53 21.26
C LEU A 240 8.02 -16.28 20.94
N ASP A 241 7.76 -15.64 19.81
CA ASP A 241 6.40 -15.51 19.32
C ASP A 241 5.77 -16.90 19.17
N SER A 242 4.58 -17.13 19.74
CA SER A 242 3.86 -18.41 19.65
C SER A 242 3.55 -18.80 18.20
N PHE A 243 3.59 -17.83 17.29
CA PHE A 243 3.38 -18.01 15.87
C PHE A 243 4.68 -18.15 15.08
N GLN A 244 5.68 -18.84 15.65
CA GLN A 244 6.82 -19.31 14.86
C GLN A 244 6.34 -20.13 13.66
N ALA A 245 7.06 -20.01 12.54
CA ALA A 245 6.91 -20.98 11.46
C ALA A 245 7.28 -22.37 11.99
N ASP A 246 6.44 -23.36 11.70
CA ASP A 246 6.73 -24.77 12.01
C ASP A 246 8.01 -25.25 11.29
N ASP A 247 8.62 -26.32 11.79
CA ASP A 247 9.90 -26.82 11.26
C ASP A 247 9.82 -27.27 9.79
N GLU A 248 8.65 -27.72 9.34
CA GLU A 248 8.44 -28.10 7.94
C GLU A 248 8.48 -26.86 7.03
N LEU A 249 7.78 -25.79 7.42
CA LEU A 249 7.75 -24.51 6.73
C LEU A 249 9.12 -23.83 6.77
N ARG A 250 9.82 -23.89 7.91
CA ARG A 250 11.20 -23.38 8.05
C ARG A 250 12.15 -24.03 7.06
N LYS A 251 12.12 -25.37 6.96
CA LYS A 251 12.95 -26.12 5.99
C LYS A 251 12.54 -25.83 4.55
N LYS A 252 11.23 -25.91 4.24
CA LYS A 252 10.70 -25.70 2.88
C LYS A 252 10.97 -24.31 2.33
N ARG A 253 10.96 -23.29 3.19
CA ARG A 253 11.10 -21.88 2.81
C ARG A 253 12.47 -21.29 3.13
N LYS A 254 13.39 -22.10 3.68
CA LYS A 254 14.74 -21.68 4.10
C LYS A 254 14.70 -20.46 5.04
N ILE A 255 13.81 -20.52 6.04
CA ILE A 255 13.64 -19.45 7.02
C ILE A 255 14.82 -19.50 8.00
N SER A 256 15.65 -18.45 7.99
CA SER A 256 16.81 -18.33 8.89
C SER A 256 16.56 -17.47 10.13
N TYR A 257 15.46 -16.72 10.18
CA TYR A 257 15.15 -15.80 11.28
C TYR A 257 14.29 -16.46 12.37
N LEU A 258 14.33 -15.89 13.57
CA LEU A 258 13.47 -16.23 14.72
C LEU A 258 12.69 -14.98 15.13
N ARG A 259 11.38 -15.12 15.35
CA ARG A 259 10.53 -14.02 15.81
C ARG A 259 10.54 -13.95 17.34
N LYS A 260 10.74 -12.77 17.91
CA LYS A 260 10.63 -12.54 19.35
C LYS A 260 9.62 -11.45 19.66
N LYS A 261 8.85 -11.63 20.73
CA LYS A 261 8.01 -10.58 21.31
C LYS A 261 8.91 -9.54 21.98
N LYS A 262 8.60 -8.25 21.78
CA LYS A 262 9.27 -7.11 22.40
C LYS A 262 8.29 -6.04 22.85
N ASP A 263 8.38 -5.64 24.10
CA ASP A 263 7.71 -4.49 24.70
C ASP A 263 8.16 -3.21 24.00
N VAL A 264 7.18 -2.52 23.40
CA VAL A 264 7.34 -1.27 22.66
C VAL A 264 7.94 -0.19 23.55
N TYR A 265 7.42 -0.03 24.77
CA TYR A 265 7.85 1.03 25.67
C TYR A 265 9.27 0.79 26.20
N LYS A 266 9.61 -0.45 26.55
CA LYS A 266 10.94 -0.80 27.02
C LYS A 266 12.00 -0.75 25.91
N ALA A 267 11.64 -1.11 24.68
CA ALA A 267 12.58 -1.12 23.57
C ALA A 267 12.73 0.24 22.87
N LEU A 268 11.66 1.03 22.79
CA LEU A 268 11.61 2.28 22.00
C LEU A 268 11.25 3.54 22.82
N GLY A 269 10.91 3.37 24.10
CA GLY A 269 10.49 4.45 25.00
C GLY A 269 11.64 5.10 25.79
N PRO A 270 11.33 5.96 26.78
CA PRO A 270 12.30 6.74 27.53
C PRO A 270 13.44 5.91 28.14
N GLY A 271 14.67 6.43 28.09
CA GLY A 271 15.88 5.71 28.56
C GLY A 271 16.57 4.86 27.49
N THR A 272 15.96 4.71 26.31
CA THR A 272 16.60 4.07 25.15
C THR A 272 17.15 5.09 24.15
N ALA A 273 18.00 4.62 23.22
CA ALA A 273 18.47 5.44 22.10
C ALA A 273 17.29 5.93 21.23
N ALA A 274 16.34 5.03 20.96
CA ALA A 274 15.10 5.37 20.24
C ALA A 274 14.26 6.38 21.00
N GLY A 275 14.08 6.22 22.32
CA GLY A 275 13.28 7.14 23.15
C GLY A 275 13.85 8.56 23.26
N SER A 276 15.18 8.67 23.11
CA SER A 276 15.90 9.94 23.13
C SER A 276 15.98 10.60 21.76
N ALA A 277 15.66 9.88 20.68
CA ALA A 277 15.73 10.40 19.32
C ALA A 277 14.55 11.34 19.00
N THR A 278 14.84 12.47 18.35
CA THR A 278 13.84 13.40 17.80
C THR A 278 12.92 12.66 16.83
N VAL A 279 13.46 11.88 15.91
CA VAL A 279 12.71 11.10 14.93
C VAL A 279 12.95 9.61 15.13
N LEU A 280 11.88 8.86 15.38
CA LEU A 280 11.86 7.41 15.31
C LEU A 280 11.28 7.00 13.95
N ALA A 281 12.08 6.33 13.13
CA ALA A 281 11.67 5.88 11.80
C ALA A 281 11.57 4.34 11.77
N LEU A 282 10.37 3.83 11.52
CA LEU A 282 10.07 2.41 11.41
C LEU A 282 9.99 2.00 9.93
N GLY A 283 10.35 0.75 9.65
CA GLY A 283 10.19 0.16 8.32
C GLY A 283 8.71 0.02 8.00
N SER A 284 8.08 -1.05 8.45
CA SER A 284 6.65 -1.27 8.24
C SER A 284 5.99 -1.51 9.59
N LEU A 285 4.75 -1.05 9.72
CA LEU A 285 3.84 -1.42 10.80
C LEU A 285 2.73 -2.31 10.28
N PHE A 286 2.95 -3.00 9.16
CA PHE A 286 1.98 -3.92 8.57
C PHE A 286 1.60 -4.98 9.59
N THR A 287 0.31 -5.27 9.67
CA THR A 287 -0.24 -6.30 10.56
C THR A 287 -1.30 -7.05 9.79
N ALA A 288 -1.00 -8.26 9.34
CA ALA A 288 -2.02 -9.17 8.88
C ALA A 288 -1.81 -10.52 9.53
N PRO A 289 -2.88 -11.16 10.01
CA PRO A 289 -2.78 -12.54 10.43
C PRO A 289 -2.50 -13.43 9.23
N TYR A 290 -1.39 -14.15 9.28
CA TYR A 290 -1.11 -15.25 8.37
C TYR A 290 -1.21 -16.55 9.15
N LYS A 291 -2.18 -17.40 8.79
CA LYS A 291 -2.41 -18.70 9.45
C LYS A 291 -2.51 -18.60 10.99
N GLY A 292 -3.33 -17.65 11.47
CA GLY A 292 -3.53 -17.46 12.90
C GLY A 292 -2.47 -16.60 13.59
N SER A 293 -1.38 -16.19 12.92
CA SER A 293 -0.37 -15.33 13.53
C SER A 293 -0.94 -13.98 13.94
N GLN A 294 -0.76 -13.56 15.19
CA GLN A 294 -1.11 -12.19 15.54
C GLN A 294 -0.08 -11.19 14.97
N SER A 295 -0.64 -10.00 14.77
CA SER A 295 -0.03 -8.71 14.42
C SER A 295 1.47 -8.57 14.74
N HIS A 296 2.21 -7.84 13.91
CA HIS A 296 3.55 -7.34 14.28
C HIS A 296 3.51 -6.39 15.48
N ILE A 297 2.32 -5.98 15.90
CA ILE A 297 2.10 -5.31 17.16
C ILE A 297 0.91 -5.93 17.90
N ASP A 298 1.18 -6.73 18.93
CA ASP A 298 0.11 -7.31 19.75
C ASP A 298 -0.39 -6.28 20.76
N PHE A 299 -1.65 -5.88 20.57
CA PHE A 299 -2.35 -4.92 21.40
C PHE A 299 -3.50 -5.54 22.19
N GLN A 300 -3.85 -6.81 21.94
CA GLN A 300 -4.90 -7.50 22.68
C GLN A 300 -4.50 -7.68 24.14
N GLU A 301 -3.20 -7.78 24.37
CA GLU A 301 -2.57 -7.88 25.67
C GLU A 301 -2.46 -6.53 26.42
N ALA A 302 -3.29 -5.49 26.21
CA ALA A 302 -3.10 -4.18 26.87
C ALA A 302 -3.97 -3.86 28.14
N PRO A 303 -4.20 -4.76 29.12
CA PRO A 303 -5.33 -4.64 30.05
C PRO A 303 -5.23 -3.54 31.13
N SER A 304 -4.11 -2.83 31.29
CA SER A 304 -3.89 -1.93 32.45
C SER A 304 -3.90 -0.41 32.16
N ASP A 305 -3.76 0.04 30.91
CA ASP A 305 -3.82 1.48 30.56
C ASP A 305 -5.17 1.79 29.91
N GLN A 306 -6.07 2.45 30.66
CA GLN A 306 -7.42 2.79 30.21
C GLN A 306 -7.42 3.75 29.01
N ARG A 307 -6.44 4.65 28.90
CA ARG A 307 -6.30 5.54 27.74
C ARG A 307 -5.93 4.73 26.50
N ILE A 308 -5.02 3.77 26.63
CA ILE A 308 -4.64 2.86 25.55
C ILE A 308 -5.80 1.93 25.16
N GLN A 309 -6.57 1.42 26.13
CA GLN A 309 -7.77 0.64 25.86
C GLN A 309 -8.84 1.43 25.10
N SER A 310 -9.10 2.67 25.53
CA SER A 310 -10.00 3.57 24.80
C SER A 310 -9.49 3.85 23.39
N LEU A 311 -8.18 4.01 23.21
CA LEU A 311 -7.57 4.19 21.91
C LEU A 311 -7.74 2.95 21.01
N ILE A 312 -7.48 1.75 21.53
CA ILE A 312 -7.67 0.48 20.80
C ILE A 312 -9.12 0.36 20.29
N GLN A 313 -10.09 0.70 21.13
CA GLN A 313 -11.51 0.71 20.73
C GLN A 313 -11.78 1.74 19.63
N LYS A 314 -11.24 2.96 19.76
CA LYS A 314 -11.42 4.01 18.75
C LYS A 314 -10.77 3.67 17.41
N ILE A 315 -9.61 3.01 17.39
CA ILE A 315 -8.92 2.65 16.14
C ILE A 315 -9.48 1.37 15.50
N GLU A 316 -10.31 0.57 16.19
CA GLU A 316 -11.02 -0.58 15.59
C GLU A 316 -11.74 -0.11 14.32
N PHE A 317 -12.41 1.04 14.40
CA PHE A 317 -13.08 1.68 13.28
C PHE A 317 -12.71 3.17 13.17
N LEU A 318 -12.00 3.53 12.10
CA LEU A 318 -11.76 4.92 11.72
C LEU A 318 -12.66 5.25 10.52
N PRO A 319 -13.60 6.20 10.65
CA PRO A 319 -14.51 6.53 9.55
C PRO A 319 -13.80 7.31 8.45
N PHE A 320 -14.35 7.26 7.24
CA PHE A 320 -13.98 8.23 6.21
C PHE A 320 -14.47 9.63 6.58
N VAL A 321 -13.80 10.65 6.05
CA VAL A 321 -14.22 12.04 6.21
C VAL A 321 -15.65 12.26 5.68
N SER A 322 -16.30 13.29 6.21
CA SER A 322 -17.73 13.54 6.01
C SER A 322 -18.13 13.65 4.54
N GLU A 323 -17.26 14.20 3.69
CA GLU A 323 -17.46 14.42 2.27
C GLU A 323 -17.65 13.09 1.54
N ILE A 324 -16.80 12.10 1.84
CA ILE A 324 -16.84 10.76 1.27
C ILE A 324 -18.05 10.01 1.84
N LEU A 325 -18.22 10.03 3.17
CA LEU A 325 -19.31 9.35 3.86
C LEU A 325 -20.68 9.80 3.35
N ASN A 326 -20.90 11.10 3.28
CA ASN A 326 -22.16 11.67 2.83
C ASN A 326 -22.42 11.42 1.35
N ALA A 327 -21.38 11.42 0.50
CA ALA A 327 -21.51 11.12 -0.92
C ALA A 327 -21.95 9.66 -1.17
N GLY A 328 -21.31 8.69 -0.50
CA GLY A 328 -21.69 7.28 -0.63
C GLY A 328 -23.11 6.99 -0.12
N LYS A 329 -23.46 7.54 1.06
CA LYS A 329 -24.83 7.47 1.59
C LYS A 329 -25.86 8.06 0.63
N ARG A 330 -25.55 9.22 0.05
CA ARG A 330 -26.42 9.88 -0.92
C ARG A 330 -26.66 8.99 -2.14
N PHE A 331 -25.64 8.30 -2.65
CA PHE A 331 -25.82 7.38 -3.76
C PHE A 331 -26.78 6.23 -3.41
N ALA A 332 -26.62 5.62 -2.22
CA ALA A 332 -27.52 4.55 -1.78
C ALA A 332 -28.98 5.04 -1.69
N VAL A 333 -29.21 6.19 -1.06
CA VAL A 333 -30.57 6.73 -0.84
C VAL A 333 -31.18 7.32 -2.11
N GLN A 334 -30.41 8.06 -2.90
CA GLN A 334 -30.92 8.87 -4.01
C GLN A 334 -30.66 8.29 -5.40
N THR A 335 -29.74 7.35 -5.57
CA THR A 335 -29.49 6.71 -6.88
C THR A 335 -30.11 5.33 -6.92
N ILE A 336 -29.84 4.49 -5.91
CA ILE A 336 -30.41 3.13 -5.84
C ILE A 336 -31.90 3.19 -5.49
N LYS A 337 -32.27 4.02 -4.49
CA LYS A 337 -33.66 4.31 -4.08
C LYS A 337 -34.50 3.06 -3.71
N ALA A 338 -33.88 1.97 -3.31
CA ALA A 338 -34.54 0.72 -2.95
C ALA A 338 -33.65 -0.14 -2.04
N PRO A 339 -34.21 -1.10 -1.28
CA PRO A 339 -33.41 -2.13 -0.64
C PRO A 339 -32.56 -2.89 -1.66
N PHE A 340 -31.27 -3.04 -1.38
CA PHE A 340 -30.33 -3.65 -2.30
C PHE A 340 -29.32 -4.54 -1.58
N VAL A 341 -28.76 -5.48 -2.33
CA VAL A 341 -27.59 -6.28 -1.92
C VAL A 341 -26.34 -5.69 -2.57
N CYS A 342 -25.23 -5.61 -1.84
CA CYS A 342 -23.92 -5.35 -2.45
C CYS A 342 -23.14 -6.64 -2.62
N ALA A 343 -22.48 -6.77 -3.78
CA ALA A 343 -21.47 -7.79 -4.03
C ALA A 343 -20.10 -7.13 -4.27
N GLN A 344 -19.14 -7.39 -3.38
CA GLN A 344 -17.74 -7.00 -3.54
C GLN A 344 -16.94 -8.18 -4.10
N LEU A 345 -16.40 -8.01 -5.31
CA LEU A 345 -15.84 -9.09 -6.14
C LEU A 345 -14.42 -8.74 -6.59
N ARG A 346 -13.41 -9.38 -5.99
CA ARG A 346 -12.03 -9.34 -6.48
C ARG A 346 -11.84 -10.43 -7.53
N LEU A 347 -11.57 -10.04 -8.76
CA LEU A 347 -11.51 -10.89 -9.93
C LEU A 347 -10.20 -10.72 -10.72
N LEU A 348 -9.46 -9.62 -10.57
CA LEU A 348 -8.23 -9.40 -11.35
C LEU A 348 -6.95 -9.49 -10.53
N ASP A 349 -6.99 -9.15 -9.24
CA ASP A 349 -5.77 -9.03 -8.45
C ASP A 349 -5.25 -10.38 -7.86
N GLY A 350 -3.93 -10.53 -7.86
CA GLY A 350 -3.18 -11.50 -7.06
C GLY A 350 -3.70 -12.94 -7.12
N GLN A 351 -4.09 -13.46 -5.96
CA GLN A 351 -4.60 -14.82 -5.80
C GLN A 351 -6.04 -14.99 -6.32
N PHE A 352 -6.81 -13.91 -6.45
CA PHE A 352 -8.25 -13.97 -6.72
C PHE A 352 -8.57 -14.27 -8.18
N LYS A 353 -7.68 -13.90 -9.10
CA LYS A 353 -7.85 -14.10 -10.55
C LYS A 353 -8.11 -15.55 -10.99
N ASN A 354 -7.69 -16.53 -10.20
CA ASN A 354 -7.83 -17.95 -10.51
C ASN A 354 -9.04 -18.61 -9.80
N HIS A 355 -9.84 -17.85 -9.04
CA HIS A 355 -10.88 -18.39 -8.17
C HIS A 355 -12.25 -17.74 -8.39
N TRP A 356 -12.55 -17.31 -9.63
CA TRP A 356 -13.83 -16.69 -10.00
C TRP A 356 -15.04 -17.54 -9.64
N LYS A 357 -14.98 -18.85 -9.92
CA LYS A 357 -16.08 -19.77 -9.59
C LYS A 357 -16.41 -19.72 -8.10
N SER A 358 -15.39 -19.77 -7.25
CA SER A 358 -15.55 -19.67 -5.79
C SER A 358 -16.14 -18.32 -5.39
N THR A 359 -15.60 -17.24 -5.96
CA THR A 359 -16.02 -15.85 -5.70
C THR A 359 -17.50 -15.63 -6.02
N PHE A 360 -18.01 -16.22 -7.11
CA PHE A 360 -19.41 -16.07 -7.51
C PHE A 360 -20.39 -16.97 -6.74
N ILE A 361 -19.95 -18.04 -6.05
CA ILE A 361 -20.88 -18.99 -5.39
C ILE A 361 -21.75 -18.28 -4.35
N GLY A 362 -21.14 -17.50 -3.44
CA GLY A 362 -21.88 -16.79 -2.39
C GLY A 362 -22.88 -15.79 -2.96
N MET A 363 -22.48 -15.09 -4.03
CA MET A 363 -23.36 -14.13 -4.71
C MET A 363 -24.55 -14.83 -5.37
N LYS A 364 -24.32 -15.93 -6.11
CA LYS A 364 -25.36 -16.73 -6.75
C LYS A 364 -26.40 -17.23 -5.73
N GLN A 365 -25.92 -17.83 -4.65
CA GLN A 365 -26.79 -18.36 -3.59
C GLN A 365 -27.65 -17.26 -2.96
N LYS A 366 -27.05 -16.10 -2.64
CA LYS A 366 -27.78 -14.97 -2.06
C LYS A 366 -28.83 -14.42 -3.02
N LEU A 367 -28.49 -14.25 -4.30
CA LEU A 367 -29.41 -13.73 -5.32
C LEU A 367 -30.54 -14.72 -5.64
N ASP A 368 -30.26 -16.02 -5.67
CA ASP A 368 -31.28 -17.06 -5.88
C ASP A 368 -32.29 -17.12 -4.74
N SER A 369 -31.85 -16.94 -3.48
CA SER A 369 -32.74 -16.82 -2.32
C SER A 369 -33.61 -15.56 -2.42
N LEU A 370 -33.00 -14.39 -2.65
CA LEU A 370 -33.74 -13.12 -2.77
C LEU A 370 -34.74 -13.13 -3.93
N ARG A 371 -34.42 -13.79 -5.04
CA ARG A 371 -35.32 -13.93 -6.18
C ARG A 371 -36.56 -14.77 -5.88
N LYS A 372 -36.45 -15.75 -4.99
CA LYS A 372 -37.57 -16.63 -4.60
C LYS A 372 -38.48 -16.01 -3.56
N GLU A 373 -37.91 -15.24 -2.63
CA GLU A 373 -38.59 -14.80 -1.41
C GLU A 373 -38.93 -13.30 -1.40
N GLY A 374 -38.30 -12.51 -2.26
CA GLY A 374 -38.34 -11.05 -2.22
C GLY A 374 -39.03 -10.38 -3.42
N PRO A 375 -39.27 -9.06 -3.32
CA PRO A 375 -39.80 -8.27 -4.43
C PRO A 375 -38.78 -8.19 -5.58
N LEU A 376 -39.29 -8.29 -6.80
CA LEU A 376 -38.51 -8.16 -8.03
C LEU A 376 -38.67 -6.76 -8.65
N PRO A 377 -37.64 -6.23 -9.34
CA PRO A 377 -36.30 -6.81 -9.48
C PRO A 377 -35.46 -6.65 -8.20
N VAL A 378 -34.57 -7.61 -7.92
CA VAL A 378 -33.57 -7.48 -6.87
C VAL A 378 -32.56 -6.41 -7.29
N HIS A 379 -32.37 -5.39 -6.46
CA HIS A 379 -31.39 -4.34 -6.71
C HIS A 379 -30.01 -4.81 -6.22
N VAL A 380 -29.01 -4.75 -7.11
CA VAL A 380 -27.67 -5.26 -6.84
C VAL A 380 -26.64 -4.16 -7.13
N PHE A 381 -25.87 -3.76 -6.13
CA PHE A 381 -24.68 -2.93 -6.36
C PHE A 381 -23.46 -3.85 -6.50
N VAL A 382 -22.70 -3.69 -7.57
CA VAL A 382 -21.51 -4.51 -7.86
C VAL A 382 -20.27 -3.63 -7.72
N MET A 383 -19.44 -3.97 -6.75
CA MET A 383 -18.11 -3.41 -6.53
C MET A 383 -17.08 -4.42 -7.01
N THR A 384 -16.33 -4.13 -8.08
CA THR A 384 -15.39 -5.09 -8.65
C THR A 384 -14.20 -4.44 -9.33
N ASP A 385 -13.05 -5.09 -9.28
CA ASP A 385 -11.86 -4.72 -10.07
C ASP A 385 -11.95 -5.18 -11.54
N LEU A 386 -13.00 -5.91 -11.96
CA LEU A 386 -13.22 -6.33 -13.34
C LEU A 386 -13.97 -5.25 -14.15
N PRO A 387 -13.35 -4.60 -15.15
CA PRO A 387 -14.00 -3.60 -15.98
C PRO A 387 -15.25 -4.14 -16.68
N ARG A 388 -16.30 -3.31 -16.78
CA ARG A 388 -17.59 -3.70 -17.35
C ARG A 388 -17.50 -4.25 -18.78
N VAL A 389 -16.56 -3.77 -19.57
CA VAL A 389 -16.27 -4.26 -20.93
C VAL A 389 -15.91 -5.75 -20.95
N ASN A 390 -15.38 -6.28 -19.85
CA ASN A 390 -14.97 -7.67 -19.70
C ASN A 390 -16.05 -8.55 -19.04
N TRP A 391 -17.26 -8.04 -18.83
CA TRP A 391 -18.34 -8.83 -18.23
C TRP A 391 -18.97 -9.82 -19.19
N THR A 392 -18.80 -9.64 -20.50
CA THR A 392 -19.35 -10.52 -21.53
C THR A 392 -18.86 -11.96 -21.33
N GLY A 393 -19.79 -12.92 -21.30
CA GLY A 393 -19.46 -14.33 -21.06
C GLY A 393 -19.15 -14.67 -19.60
N SER A 394 -19.33 -13.73 -18.67
CA SER A 394 -19.22 -13.95 -17.23
C SER A 394 -20.60 -13.90 -16.56
N TYR A 395 -20.67 -14.35 -15.30
CA TYR A 395 -21.88 -14.26 -14.50
C TYR A 395 -22.38 -12.81 -14.32
N LEU A 396 -21.48 -11.82 -14.26
CA LEU A 396 -21.86 -10.42 -14.20
C LEU A 396 -22.53 -9.94 -15.49
N GLY A 397 -22.10 -10.48 -16.63
CA GLY A 397 -22.73 -10.21 -17.93
C GLY A 397 -24.15 -10.78 -18.00
N ASP A 398 -24.35 -12.01 -17.50
CA ASP A 398 -25.66 -12.65 -17.45
C ASP A 398 -26.60 -11.90 -16.49
N LEU A 399 -26.10 -11.54 -15.30
CA LEU A 399 -26.85 -10.73 -14.31
C LEU A 399 -27.30 -9.38 -14.89
N ALA A 400 -26.43 -8.70 -15.63
CA ALA A 400 -26.74 -7.40 -16.23
C ALA A 400 -27.72 -7.48 -17.42
N LYS A 401 -27.83 -8.65 -18.06
CA LYS A 401 -28.79 -8.90 -19.14
C LYS A 401 -30.19 -9.21 -18.61
N ASP A 402 -30.28 -9.86 -17.45
CA ASP A 402 -31.55 -10.36 -16.90
C ASP A 402 -32.33 -9.29 -16.11
N ARG A 403 -32.78 -8.25 -16.83
CA ARG A 403 -33.38 -7.03 -16.26
C ARG A 403 -34.74 -7.24 -15.57
N ASN A 404 -35.42 -8.36 -15.87
CA ASN A 404 -36.69 -8.69 -15.25
C ASN A 404 -36.52 -9.13 -13.79
N PHE A 405 -35.38 -9.75 -13.47
CA PHE A 405 -35.10 -10.24 -12.12
C PHE A 405 -34.10 -9.35 -11.37
N PHE A 406 -33.21 -8.64 -12.08
CA PHE A 406 -32.14 -7.88 -11.44
C PHE A 406 -32.00 -6.46 -12.00
N LYS A 407 -31.77 -5.51 -11.10
CA LYS A 407 -31.35 -4.15 -11.43
C LYS A 407 -29.94 -3.92 -10.91
N VAL A 408 -28.97 -3.92 -11.83
CA VAL A 408 -27.54 -3.83 -11.50
C VAL A 408 -27.07 -2.37 -11.51
N PHE A 409 -26.43 -1.97 -10.41
CA PHE A 409 -25.78 -0.68 -10.23
C PHE A 409 -24.26 -0.87 -10.12
N VAL A 410 -23.51 0.05 -10.71
CA VAL A 410 -22.05 0.15 -10.64
C VAL A 410 -21.70 1.63 -10.53
N LEU A 411 -20.55 1.93 -9.96
CA LEU A 411 -19.97 3.28 -9.94
C LEU A 411 -18.70 3.28 -10.80
N ARG A 412 -18.42 4.38 -11.49
CA ARG A 412 -17.25 4.54 -12.36
C ARG A 412 -16.51 5.82 -12.01
N GLU A 413 -15.22 5.87 -12.32
CA GLU A 413 -14.34 7.01 -12.06
C GLU A 413 -14.89 8.32 -12.68
N GLU A 414 -15.49 8.23 -13.86
CA GLU A 414 -16.07 9.36 -14.57
C GLU A 414 -17.46 9.81 -14.08
N ASP A 415 -18.11 9.05 -13.19
CA ASP A 415 -19.44 9.39 -12.72
C ASP A 415 -19.39 10.69 -11.89
N GLU A 416 -20.40 11.56 -12.08
CA GLU A 416 -20.43 12.91 -11.51
C GLU A 416 -20.23 12.92 -9.98
N LEU A 417 -20.78 11.94 -9.28
CA LEU A 417 -20.61 11.80 -7.83
C LEU A 417 -19.14 11.66 -7.44
N VAL A 418 -18.37 10.84 -8.16
CA VAL A 418 -16.95 10.58 -7.88
C VAL A 418 -16.15 11.86 -8.10
N VAL A 419 -16.34 12.48 -9.26
CA VAL A 419 -15.68 13.73 -9.65
C VAL A 419 -16.00 14.88 -8.69
N GLN A 420 -17.28 15.05 -8.29
CA GLN A 420 -17.68 16.09 -7.35
C GLN A 420 -17.14 15.86 -5.95
N THR A 421 -17.10 14.61 -5.49
CA THR A 421 -16.55 14.27 -4.17
C THR A 421 -15.06 14.59 -4.12
N ALA A 422 -14.32 14.21 -5.16
CA ALA A 422 -12.90 14.51 -5.28
C ALA A 422 -12.62 16.02 -5.27
N LYS A 423 -13.43 16.82 -5.99
CA LYS A 423 -13.34 18.29 -5.97
C LYS A 423 -13.64 18.89 -4.60
N LYS A 424 -14.65 18.37 -3.89
CA LYS A 424 -14.99 18.85 -2.54
C LYS A 424 -13.86 18.57 -1.57
N LEU A 425 -13.28 17.37 -1.61
CA LEU A 425 -12.16 16.99 -0.78
C LEU A 425 -10.95 17.93 -0.95
N LEU A 426 -10.60 18.24 -2.20
CA LEU A 426 -9.51 19.19 -2.50
C LEU A 426 -9.79 20.60 -1.97
N ASN A 427 -11.06 20.99 -1.85
CA ASN A 427 -11.47 22.30 -1.35
C ASN A 427 -11.59 22.35 0.18
N SER A 428 -11.80 21.20 0.84
CA SER A 428 -11.97 21.11 2.29
C SER A 428 -10.72 20.68 3.07
N GLY A 429 -9.65 20.24 2.37
CA GLY A 429 -8.35 19.93 2.98
C GLY A 429 -7.79 21.09 3.80
N SER A 430 -7.95 21.02 5.12
CA SER A 430 -7.69 22.13 6.05
C SER A 430 -7.24 21.61 7.41
N TYR A 431 -6.14 20.85 7.45
CA TYR A 431 -5.48 20.48 8.70
C TYR A 431 -4.23 21.28 9.04
N ASP A 432 -3.86 22.27 8.23
CA ASP A 432 -2.96 23.33 8.65
C ASP A 432 -3.29 24.61 7.88
N GLY A 433 -3.43 25.73 8.56
CA GLY A 433 -3.90 27.02 8.03
C GLY A 433 -2.93 27.70 7.04
N GLY A 434 -2.26 26.94 6.17
CA GLY A 434 -1.45 27.45 5.08
C GLY A 434 -2.27 27.65 3.80
N GLU A 435 -1.88 28.64 2.99
CA GLU A 435 -2.42 28.91 1.64
C GLU A 435 -2.58 27.61 0.81
N ARG A 436 -3.48 27.59 -0.18
CA ARG A 436 -3.70 26.42 -1.05
C ARG A 436 -2.40 26.01 -1.76
N GLN A 437 -1.75 25.01 -1.19
CA GLN A 437 -0.45 24.52 -1.60
C GLN A 437 -0.61 23.54 -2.77
N CYS A 438 -0.15 23.97 -3.95
CA CYS A 438 -0.12 23.21 -5.21
C CYS A 438 -1.51 22.87 -5.80
N ASN A 439 -1.90 23.53 -6.90
CA ASN A 439 -3.12 23.14 -7.63
C ASN A 439 -2.98 21.71 -8.19
N ALA A 440 -3.80 20.77 -7.70
CA ALA A 440 -3.79 19.38 -8.14
C ALA A 440 -3.92 19.26 -9.67
N PHE A 441 -3.06 18.44 -10.30
CA PHE A 441 -3.13 18.18 -11.74
C PHE A 441 -4.19 17.14 -12.09
N SER A 442 -4.50 16.25 -11.15
CA SER A 442 -5.53 15.22 -11.28
C SER A 442 -6.39 15.18 -10.03
N LEU A 443 -7.65 14.82 -10.20
CA LEU A 443 -8.52 14.55 -9.06
C LEU A 443 -8.03 13.28 -8.34
N PRO A 444 -8.10 13.25 -6.99
CA PRO A 444 -7.79 12.03 -6.26
C PRO A 444 -8.81 10.93 -6.61
N ASP A 445 -8.35 9.69 -6.68
CA ASP A 445 -9.23 8.54 -6.92
C ASP A 445 -10.10 8.30 -5.69
N MET A 446 -11.41 8.55 -5.83
CA MET A 446 -12.43 8.40 -4.79
C MET A 446 -13.28 7.14 -4.97
N LEU A 447 -13.11 6.39 -6.06
CA LEU A 447 -14.04 5.34 -6.44
C LEU A 447 -14.13 4.27 -5.34
N LEU A 448 -12.97 3.76 -4.90
CA LEU A 448 -12.88 2.74 -3.85
C LEU A 448 -13.64 3.16 -2.57
N TYR A 449 -13.40 4.38 -2.08
CA TYR A 449 -13.99 4.84 -0.82
C TYR A 449 -15.51 4.98 -0.92
N LEU A 450 -16.00 5.49 -2.05
CA LEU A 450 -17.43 5.62 -2.30
C LEU A 450 -18.11 4.25 -2.42
N GLU A 451 -17.49 3.31 -3.12
CA GLU A 451 -18.00 1.94 -3.25
C GLU A 451 -18.09 1.23 -1.90
N GLU A 452 -17.08 1.35 -1.03
CA GLU A 452 -17.11 0.77 0.32
C GLU A 452 -18.28 1.31 1.15
N ILE A 453 -18.52 2.64 1.12
CA ILE A 453 -19.66 3.26 1.81
C ILE A 453 -20.99 2.77 1.22
N ILE A 454 -21.14 2.76 -0.11
CA ILE A 454 -22.37 2.28 -0.76
C ILE A 454 -22.65 0.84 -0.35
N CYS A 455 -21.64 -0.02 -0.37
CA CYS A 455 -21.77 -1.42 0.04
C CYS A 455 -22.11 -1.59 1.52
N SER A 456 -21.56 -0.73 2.38
CA SER A 456 -21.93 -0.73 3.80
C SER A 456 -23.42 -0.41 4.01
N CYS A 457 -24.04 0.36 3.11
CA CYS A 457 -25.46 0.72 3.16
C CYS A 457 -26.42 -0.34 2.58
N ALA A 458 -25.92 -1.49 2.09
CA ALA A 458 -26.75 -2.51 1.46
C ALA A 458 -27.69 -3.22 2.47
N SER A 459 -28.98 -2.92 2.41
CA SER A 459 -29.97 -3.38 3.39
C SER A 459 -30.45 -4.83 3.19
N LEU A 460 -30.34 -5.40 1.98
CA LEU A 460 -30.66 -6.82 1.73
C LEU A 460 -29.48 -7.76 2.02
N GLY A 461 -28.33 -7.21 2.36
CA GLY A 461 -27.13 -7.92 2.76
C GLY A 461 -25.89 -7.53 1.95
N PHE A 462 -24.77 -8.11 2.35
CA PHE A 462 -23.47 -7.92 1.74
C PHE A 462 -22.84 -9.28 1.42
N VAL A 463 -22.21 -9.39 0.25
CA VAL A 463 -21.41 -10.56 -0.15
C VAL A 463 -20.02 -10.09 -0.53
N GLY A 464 -19.03 -10.39 0.29
CA GLY A 464 -17.63 -10.04 0.06
C GLY A 464 -16.79 -11.19 -0.50
N THR A 465 -15.70 -10.86 -1.19
CA THR A 465 -14.73 -11.87 -1.61
C THR A 465 -13.93 -12.35 -0.40
N SER A 466 -13.94 -13.66 -0.13
CA SER A 466 -13.22 -14.25 1.00
C SER A 466 -11.72 -13.90 0.97
N GLY A 467 -11.21 -13.37 2.09
CA GLY A 467 -9.82 -12.94 2.24
C GLY A 467 -9.50 -11.59 1.58
N SER A 468 -10.50 -10.83 1.15
CA SER A 468 -10.32 -9.44 0.70
C SER A 468 -10.40 -8.49 1.91
N THR A 469 -9.34 -7.71 2.13
CA THR A 469 -9.31 -6.67 3.17
C THR A 469 -10.34 -5.56 2.93
N ILE A 470 -10.76 -5.35 1.68
CA ILE A 470 -11.86 -4.44 1.32
C ILE A 470 -13.19 -4.99 1.86
N ALA A 471 -13.43 -6.30 1.73
CA ALA A 471 -14.64 -6.92 2.27
C ALA A 471 -14.69 -6.82 3.81
N GLU A 472 -13.56 -7.09 4.47
CA GLU A 472 -13.41 -6.92 5.92
C GLU A 472 -13.70 -5.46 6.36
N SER A 473 -13.19 -4.48 5.61
CA SER A 473 -13.46 -3.05 5.85
C SER A 473 -14.96 -2.73 5.79
N ILE A 474 -15.65 -3.22 4.75
CA ILE A 474 -17.10 -3.04 4.60
C ILE A 474 -17.87 -3.70 5.75
N GLU A 475 -17.48 -4.91 6.18
CA GLU A 475 -18.12 -5.58 7.33
C GLU A 475 -17.97 -4.78 8.62
N ILE A 476 -16.78 -4.20 8.88
CA ILE A 476 -16.55 -3.33 10.03
C ILE A 476 -17.44 -2.09 9.95
N MET A 477 -17.55 -1.44 8.78
CA MET A 477 -18.46 -0.31 8.58
C MET A 477 -19.92 -0.67 8.87
N ARG A 478 -20.37 -1.86 8.43
CA ARG A 478 -21.72 -2.36 8.69
C ARG A 478 -21.95 -2.62 10.18
N LYS A 479 -20.99 -3.23 10.88
CA LYS A 479 -21.04 -3.46 12.34
C LYS A 479 -21.18 -2.14 13.12
N ASN A 480 -20.56 -1.07 12.61
CA ASN A 480 -20.63 0.27 13.19
C ASN A 480 -21.83 1.10 12.70
N SER A 481 -22.80 0.49 12.01
CA SER A 481 -24.08 1.11 11.63
C SER A 481 -23.93 2.44 10.90
N ILE A 482 -22.91 2.58 10.04
CA ILE A 482 -22.61 3.89 9.45
C ILE A 482 -23.73 4.40 8.54
N CYS A 483 -24.62 3.55 8.04
CA CYS A 483 -25.74 3.91 7.17
C CYS A 483 -27.11 3.88 7.87
N SER A 484 -27.14 3.75 9.19
CA SER A 484 -28.38 3.78 9.99
C SER A 484 -28.93 5.18 10.19
#